data_AF-A0A538DK74-F1
#
_entry.id   AF-A0A538DK74-F1
#
_cell.length_a   1.000
_cell.length_b   1.000
_cell.length_c   1.000
_cell.angle_alpha   90.00
_cell.angle_beta   90.00
_cell.angle_gamma   90.00
#
_symmetry.space_group_name_H-M   'P 1'
#
loop_
_entity.id
_entity.type
_entity.pdbx_description
1 polymer ?
#
loop_
_entity_poly.entity_id
_entity_poly.type
_entity_poly.pdbx_seq_one_letter_code
_entity_poly.pdbx_strand_id
1 'polypeptide(L)'
;MALGPGEGRIKRADGSLVRANAVFYIDHSNVRQPQPVRVSVSGLHVRAADRGQPVLDVQIHDNLVAGNAGPGIFLDLAPANGRPVLASGIDVAGNRILRNAHRAPASRRGGIVIAGGQDDGKGEIALHDNVFQGNRGPTIVRRSGRAAKSPRVAPGIAAGASGQVRDDTGWLQARLDRGGGTIDLPKLPDGECYATRGLWVSHDDTTITSNGACIVSLGLGPVRLHSVDGDPIAASAVFFVNRSTPSRPAPVGVTITNLRILVPAGQSMYGVAIYGHEATLSRLDIGGSPKDDVTISGRANGNSYAGRISILDCTLSGAARNAISATAVIGLRIEGNTIQGVRDSPPGQPAAGIDIEPDDRGQPALDVHIVGNTIQDNAGPGILLELEPNEGPAVVATTLEIRGNTIVRNSVKSSPPKRAGIVLAGGQDGGGGTLILEGNVVRENGGPGILGSNLKLQVQANGNDLAGNEGGPSVGLVSLPAIHAGFWPAITRRQSPPSPLARLVQPCCG
;
A
#
# COMPACT_ATOMS: atom_id res chain seq x y z
N MET A 1 -6.71 9.09 17.22
CA MET A 1 -5.85 10.21 16.76
C MET A 1 -6.34 10.52 15.35
N ALA A 2 -7.16 11.55 15.20
CA ALA A 2 -7.90 11.78 13.95
C ALA A 2 -6.97 12.37 12.88
N LEU A 3 -6.86 11.69 11.73
CA LEU A 3 -6.32 12.24 10.50
C LEU A 3 -7.42 13.10 9.86
N GLY A 4 -7.33 14.42 10.02
CA GLY A 4 -8.16 15.36 9.28
C GLY A 4 -7.31 16.08 8.22
N PRO A 5 -7.88 16.50 7.09
CA PRO A 5 -7.22 17.47 6.21
C PRO A 5 -7.11 18.81 6.96
N GLY A 6 -5.95 19.08 7.53
CA GLY A 6 -5.66 20.38 8.11
C GLY A 6 -5.34 21.39 7.01
N GLU A 7 -6.20 22.39 6.79
CA GLU A 7 -5.80 23.61 6.08
C GLU A 7 -4.67 24.31 6.87
N GLY A 8 -3.42 24.03 6.52
CA GLY A 8 -2.26 24.75 7.05
C GLY A 8 -2.22 26.16 6.46
N ARG A 9 -2.70 27.16 7.21
CA ARG A 9 -2.59 28.58 6.80
C ARG A 9 -1.26 29.15 7.24
N ILE A 10 -0.34 29.35 6.30
CA ILE A 10 0.90 30.10 6.55
C ILE A 10 0.64 31.58 6.25
N LYS A 11 0.88 32.46 7.24
CA LYS A 11 0.84 33.91 7.06
C LYS A 11 2.14 34.39 6.42
N ARG A 12 2.04 35.10 5.30
CA ARG A 12 3.18 35.83 4.71
C ARG A 12 3.58 37.02 5.59
N ALA A 13 4.81 37.52 5.43
CA ALA A 13 5.28 38.75 6.06
C ALA A 13 4.48 40.01 5.62
N ASP A 14 3.72 39.92 4.51
CA ASP A 14 2.84 40.97 3.99
C ASP A 14 1.36 40.80 4.40
N GLY A 15 1.03 39.78 5.19
CA GLY A 15 -0.34 39.53 5.68
C GLY A 15 -1.25 38.71 4.76
N SER A 16 -0.79 38.29 3.57
CA SER A 16 -1.59 37.41 2.69
C SER A 16 -1.56 35.94 3.14
N LEU A 17 -2.67 35.23 2.87
CA LEU A 17 -2.88 33.80 3.19
C LEU A 17 -2.49 32.92 2.00
N VAL A 18 -1.71 31.86 2.25
CA VAL A 18 -1.41 30.82 1.24
C VAL A 18 -2.32 29.61 1.51
N ARG A 19 -2.96 29.08 0.46
CA ARG A 19 -3.63 27.77 0.47
C ARG A 19 -2.57 26.71 0.20
N ALA A 20 -2.46 25.73 1.09
CA ALA A 20 -1.68 24.53 0.88
C ALA A 20 -2.63 23.34 0.88
N ASN A 21 -2.75 22.64 -0.26
CA ASN A 21 -3.47 21.38 -0.35
C ASN A 21 -2.47 20.26 -0.08
N ALA A 22 -2.15 20.00 1.18
CA ALA A 22 -1.48 18.76 1.56
C ALA A 22 -1.90 18.37 2.98
N VAL A 23 -1.89 17.07 3.26
CA VAL A 23 -1.97 16.56 4.63
C VAL A 23 -0.62 16.82 5.30
N PHE A 24 -0.46 17.97 5.93
CA PHE A 24 0.74 18.29 6.70
C PHE A 24 0.61 17.84 8.15
N TYR A 25 1.71 17.33 8.71
CA TYR A 25 2.00 17.49 10.13
C TYR A 25 3.06 18.60 10.27
N ILE A 26 2.63 19.81 10.61
CA ILE A 26 3.55 20.90 10.97
C ILE A 26 3.74 20.84 12.49
N ASP A 27 4.90 20.36 12.95
CA ASP A 27 5.25 20.41 14.37
C ASP A 27 5.60 21.86 14.77
N HIS A 28 4.72 22.50 15.54
CA HIS A 28 5.00 23.71 16.30
C HIS A 28 5.22 23.37 17.78
N SER A 29 6.22 22.54 18.09
CA SER A 29 6.63 22.31 19.46
C SER A 29 7.29 23.58 20.04
N ASN A 30 6.47 24.40 20.69
CA ASN A 30 6.90 25.37 21.70
C ASN A 30 7.51 24.61 22.89
N VAL A 31 8.78 24.25 22.79
CA VAL A 31 9.54 23.76 23.94
C VAL A 31 9.94 24.96 24.79
N ARG A 32 9.22 25.21 25.89
CA ARG A 32 9.76 25.94 27.03
C ARG A 32 10.79 25.05 27.73
N GLN A 33 12.06 25.17 27.35
CA GLN A 33 13.18 24.77 28.21
C GLN A 33 14.28 25.84 28.17
N PRO A 34 14.88 26.19 29.32
CA PRO A 34 15.90 27.22 29.42
C PRO A 34 17.29 26.59 29.23
N GLN A 35 17.67 26.23 28.00
CA GLN A 35 19.08 26.13 27.58
C GLN A 35 19.19 26.42 26.07
N PRO A 36 20.24 27.13 25.60
CA PRO A 36 20.36 27.55 24.21
C PRO A 36 20.83 26.38 23.32
N VAL A 37 19.92 25.47 22.99
CA VAL A 37 20.14 24.54 21.88
C VAL A 37 20.02 25.35 20.59
N ARG A 38 21.14 25.48 19.85
CA ARG A 38 21.17 26.17 18.54
C ARG A 38 20.38 25.36 17.52
N VAL A 39 19.07 25.60 17.41
CA VAL A 39 18.23 24.94 16.42
C VAL A 39 18.50 25.57 15.05
N SER A 40 19.06 24.80 14.13
CA SER A 40 19.12 25.13 12.71
C SER A 40 17.71 24.98 12.12
N VAL A 41 16.90 26.05 12.20
CA VAL A 41 15.54 26.05 11.64
C VAL A 41 15.65 26.25 10.12
N SER A 42 15.18 25.26 9.35
CA SER A 42 14.96 25.41 7.90
C SER A 42 13.73 26.28 7.66
N GLY A 43 13.59 26.86 6.46
CA GLY A 43 12.40 27.65 6.11
C GLY A 43 11.14 26.79 6.04
N LEU A 44 11.19 25.73 5.24
CA LEU A 44 10.15 24.70 5.14
C LEU A 44 10.77 23.34 5.43
N HIS A 45 10.08 22.50 6.22
CA HIS A 45 10.56 21.18 6.62
C HIS A 45 9.47 20.13 6.40
N VAL A 46 9.70 19.22 5.48
CA VAL A 46 8.89 18.01 5.28
C VAL A 46 9.64 16.87 5.92
N ARG A 47 9.00 16.14 6.85
CA ARG A 47 9.67 15.10 7.62
C ARG A 47 8.81 13.85 7.72
N ALA A 48 9.43 12.70 7.46
CA ALA A 48 8.91 11.40 7.92
C ALA A 48 9.36 11.18 9.37
N ALA A 49 8.42 11.07 10.31
CA ALA A 49 8.73 10.84 11.73
C ALA A 49 9.30 9.44 11.95
N ASP A 50 8.76 8.46 11.22
CA ASP A 50 9.19 7.07 11.20
C ASP A 50 9.07 6.48 9.79
N ARG A 51 9.66 5.29 9.58
CA ARG A 51 9.67 4.65 8.27
C ARG A 51 8.29 4.30 7.71
N GLY A 52 7.30 4.01 8.53
CA GLY A 52 5.96 3.66 8.07
C GLY A 52 5.06 4.90 7.89
N GLN A 53 5.51 6.11 8.23
CA GLN A 53 4.76 7.32 7.94
C GLN A 53 4.85 7.67 6.43
N PRO A 54 3.71 7.74 5.71
CA PRO A 54 3.73 8.08 4.29
C PRO A 54 4.01 9.58 4.09
N VAL A 55 4.78 9.90 3.05
CA VAL A 55 4.98 11.27 2.54
C VAL A 55 4.58 11.27 1.07
N LEU A 56 3.31 11.57 0.80
CA LEU A 56 2.70 11.44 -0.52
C LEU A 56 2.20 12.78 -1.02
N ASP A 57 2.32 13.02 -2.34
CA ASP A 57 1.72 14.14 -3.06
C ASP A 57 2.04 15.53 -2.45
N VAL A 58 3.29 15.73 -2.04
CA VAL A 58 3.75 16.98 -1.43
C VAL A 58 4.10 17.99 -2.51
N GLN A 59 3.31 19.05 -2.62
CA GLN A 59 3.55 20.16 -3.55
C GLN A 59 4.06 21.41 -2.80
N ILE A 60 5.26 21.89 -3.15
CA ILE A 60 5.85 23.12 -2.59
C ILE A 60 6.11 24.08 -3.74
N HIS A 61 5.09 24.87 -4.12
CA HIS A 61 5.13 25.69 -5.33
C HIS A 61 5.12 27.20 -5.05
N ASP A 62 5.86 27.96 -5.86
CA ASP A 62 5.80 29.43 -5.94
C ASP A 62 6.04 30.19 -4.62
N ASN A 63 6.86 29.62 -3.73
CA ASN A 63 7.18 30.24 -2.45
C ASN A 63 8.44 31.12 -2.52
N LEU A 64 8.45 32.21 -1.75
CA LEU A 64 9.68 32.93 -1.41
C LEU A 64 10.20 32.43 -0.06
N VAL A 65 11.35 31.77 -0.06
CA VAL A 65 11.98 31.21 1.15
C VAL A 65 13.35 31.85 1.35
N ALA A 66 13.49 32.71 2.36
CA ALA A 66 14.72 33.50 2.51
C ALA A 66 15.24 33.69 3.94
N GLY A 67 16.56 33.85 4.06
CA GLY A 67 17.23 34.28 5.29
C GLY A 67 17.35 33.21 6.39
N ASN A 68 17.01 31.95 6.10
CA ASN A 68 16.99 30.90 7.11
C ASN A 68 18.40 30.49 7.57
N ALA A 69 18.52 30.15 8.85
CA ALA A 69 19.75 29.64 9.44
C ALA A 69 20.13 28.27 8.87
N GLY A 70 19.13 27.40 8.71
CA GLY A 70 19.19 26.12 8.01
C GLY A 70 18.85 26.24 6.51
N PRO A 71 18.63 25.10 5.82
CA PRO A 71 18.17 25.08 4.43
C PRO A 71 16.94 25.95 4.17
N GLY A 72 16.74 26.38 2.93
CA GLY A 72 15.46 26.97 2.53
C GLY A 72 14.35 25.93 2.66
N ILE A 73 14.47 24.83 1.92
CA ILE A 73 13.57 23.68 2.00
C ILE A 73 14.37 22.46 2.46
N PHE A 74 13.84 21.72 3.42
CA PHE A 74 14.43 20.48 3.89
C PHE A 74 13.42 19.34 3.78
N LEU A 75 13.71 18.36 2.93
CA LEU A 75 13.00 17.09 2.83
C LEU A 75 13.77 16.05 3.66
N ASP A 76 13.35 15.84 4.90
CA ASP A 76 13.92 14.86 5.85
C ASP A 76 13.17 13.53 5.74
N LEU A 77 13.52 12.77 4.70
CA LEU A 77 12.99 11.46 4.34
C LEU A 77 13.96 10.34 4.79
N ALA A 78 14.57 10.52 5.96
CA ALA A 78 15.51 9.57 6.56
C ALA A 78 15.24 9.40 8.07
N PRO A 79 14.06 8.87 8.46
CA PRO A 79 13.73 8.66 9.85
C PRO A 79 14.74 7.76 10.57
N ALA A 80 14.73 7.82 11.90
CA ALA A 80 15.74 7.12 12.71
C ALA A 80 15.65 5.58 12.62
N ASN A 81 14.48 5.04 12.26
CA ASN A 81 14.18 3.61 12.24
C ASN A 81 14.16 2.99 10.84
N GLY A 82 14.61 3.70 9.79
CA GLY A 82 14.66 3.19 8.42
C GLY A 82 14.42 4.30 7.40
N ARG A 83 14.48 3.98 6.11
CA ARG A 83 13.96 4.89 5.08
C ARG A 83 12.44 4.78 5.03
N PRO A 84 11.72 5.83 4.60
CA PRO A 84 10.28 5.77 4.47
C PRO A 84 9.88 4.67 3.50
N VAL A 85 8.85 3.92 3.89
CA VAL A 85 8.12 3.03 3.01
C VAL A 85 7.56 3.92 1.91
N LEU A 86 6.60 4.79 2.15
CA LEU A 86 6.00 5.60 1.08
C LEU A 86 6.57 7.02 1.08
N ALA A 87 7.28 7.40 0.02
CA ALA A 87 7.75 8.78 -0.19
C ALA A 87 7.78 9.12 -1.69
N SER A 88 6.65 9.52 -2.25
CA SER A 88 6.47 9.73 -3.70
C SER A 88 5.57 10.91 -4.01
N GLY A 89 5.59 11.39 -5.27
CA GLY A 89 4.77 12.52 -5.69
C GLY A 89 5.21 13.85 -5.06
N ILE A 90 6.49 13.97 -4.72
CA ILE A 90 7.01 15.19 -4.10
C ILE A 90 7.47 16.14 -5.20
N ASP A 91 6.78 17.26 -5.36
CA ASP A 91 7.10 18.29 -6.33
C ASP A 91 7.49 19.60 -5.64
N VAL A 92 8.66 20.12 -6.02
CA VAL A 92 9.18 21.39 -5.53
C VAL A 92 9.48 22.26 -6.74
N ALA A 93 8.54 23.14 -7.07
CA ALA A 93 8.54 23.92 -8.30
C ALA A 93 8.43 25.44 -8.07
N GLY A 94 9.04 26.25 -8.94
CA GLY A 94 8.78 27.70 -8.96
C GLY A 94 9.23 28.52 -7.74
N ASN A 95 9.97 27.94 -6.79
CA ASN A 95 10.30 28.64 -5.55
C ASN A 95 11.50 29.59 -5.72
N ARG A 96 11.46 30.74 -5.06
CA ARG A 96 12.58 31.68 -4.92
C ARG A 96 13.27 31.45 -3.57
N ILE A 97 14.43 30.80 -3.59
CA ILE A 97 15.15 30.35 -2.38
C ILE A 97 16.41 31.20 -2.21
N LEU A 98 16.41 32.13 -1.24
CA LEU A 98 17.41 33.19 -1.15
C LEU A 98 18.12 33.28 0.21
N ARG A 99 19.45 33.38 0.23
CA ARG A 99 20.23 33.70 1.45
C ARG A 99 19.99 32.75 2.64
N ASN A 100 19.71 31.47 2.37
CA ASN A 100 19.52 30.45 3.41
C ASN A 100 20.84 29.74 3.79
N ALA A 101 20.76 28.87 4.79
CA ALA A 101 21.82 27.98 5.27
C ALA A 101 23.08 28.66 5.84
N HIS A 102 22.99 29.93 6.22
CA HIS A 102 24.14 30.72 6.64
C HIS A 102 24.80 30.19 7.94
N ARG A 103 24.05 29.48 8.80
CA ARG A 103 24.53 28.83 10.03
C ARG A 103 24.48 27.29 9.99
N ALA A 104 24.01 26.69 8.90
CA ALA A 104 23.90 25.24 8.79
C ALA A 104 25.29 24.56 8.85
N PRO A 105 25.41 23.34 9.40
CA PRO A 105 26.61 22.53 9.23
C PRO A 105 26.80 22.16 7.76
N ALA A 106 28.03 21.87 7.33
CA ALA A 106 28.34 21.59 5.92
C ALA A 106 27.43 20.53 5.28
N SER A 107 27.09 19.49 6.03
CA SER A 107 26.19 18.41 5.59
C SER A 107 24.73 18.84 5.37
N ARG A 108 24.34 20.05 5.77
CA ARG A 108 22.99 20.62 5.60
C ARG A 108 23.04 22.02 4.97
N ARG A 109 24.16 22.40 4.35
CA ARG A 109 24.30 23.71 3.70
C ARG A 109 23.79 23.64 2.27
N GLY A 110 22.57 24.12 2.03
CA GLY A 110 22.05 24.29 0.67
C GLY A 110 20.73 25.03 0.61
N GLY A 111 20.30 25.35 -0.61
CA GLY A 111 18.97 25.93 -0.85
C GLY A 111 17.86 24.91 -0.56
N ILE A 112 17.91 23.77 -1.24
CA ILE A 112 17.10 22.57 -0.95
C ILE A 112 18.03 21.49 -0.42
N VAL A 113 17.66 20.86 0.70
CA VAL A 113 18.32 19.66 1.21
C VAL A 113 17.34 18.49 1.16
N ILE A 114 17.80 17.37 0.63
CA ILE A 114 17.08 16.11 0.59
C ILE A 114 17.90 15.10 1.38
N ALA A 115 17.37 14.61 2.49
CA ALA A 115 17.97 13.55 3.27
C ALA A 115 17.15 12.27 3.09
N GLY A 116 17.78 11.22 2.53
CA GLY A 116 17.09 9.96 2.28
C GLY A 116 16.22 9.98 1.02
N GLY A 117 15.13 9.22 1.07
CA GLY A 117 14.29 8.86 -0.07
C GLY A 117 13.68 7.48 0.13
N GLN A 118 12.86 7.04 -0.82
CA GLN A 118 12.22 5.72 -0.78
C GLN A 118 13.23 4.58 -0.96
N ASP A 119 12.99 3.43 -0.34
CA ASP A 119 13.87 2.26 -0.37
C ASP A 119 14.05 1.65 -1.77
N ASP A 120 12.99 1.67 -2.58
CA ASP A 120 12.94 1.05 -3.91
C ASP A 120 13.43 1.95 -5.06
N GLY A 121 13.88 3.16 -4.75
CA GLY A 121 14.28 4.16 -5.76
C GLY A 121 13.13 4.74 -6.58
N LYS A 122 11.87 4.38 -6.29
CA LYS A 122 10.66 4.88 -6.97
C LYS A 122 10.12 6.18 -6.36
N GLY A 123 10.72 6.65 -5.27
CA GLY A 123 10.38 7.93 -4.65
C GLY A 123 10.80 9.10 -5.54
N GLU A 124 9.94 9.45 -6.50
CA GLU A 124 10.16 10.60 -7.37
C GLU A 124 10.07 11.89 -6.56
N ILE A 125 11.15 12.67 -6.61
CA ILE A 125 11.20 14.05 -6.11
C ILE A 125 11.51 14.94 -7.32
N ALA A 126 10.48 15.57 -7.85
CA ALA A 126 10.57 16.54 -8.93
C ALA A 126 11.07 17.87 -8.38
N LEU A 127 12.12 18.40 -8.99
CA LEU A 127 12.69 19.71 -8.66
C LEU A 127 12.85 20.50 -9.96
N HIS A 128 12.02 21.52 -10.19
CA HIS A 128 12.12 22.35 -11.39
C HIS A 128 11.77 23.81 -11.13
N ASP A 129 12.17 24.70 -12.03
CA ASP A 129 11.82 26.13 -12.01
C ASP A 129 12.13 26.90 -10.71
N ASN A 130 13.01 26.36 -9.86
CA ASN A 130 13.43 27.01 -8.63
C ASN A 130 14.58 28.00 -8.90
N VAL A 131 14.47 29.21 -8.33
CA VAL A 131 15.48 30.27 -8.42
C VAL A 131 16.27 30.33 -7.12
N PHE A 132 17.59 30.16 -7.21
CA PHE A 132 18.49 30.18 -6.06
C PHE A 132 19.40 31.40 -6.08
N GLN A 133 19.51 32.14 -4.96
CA GLN A 133 20.43 33.27 -4.87
C GLN A 133 21.00 33.45 -3.47
N GLY A 134 22.33 33.51 -3.34
CA GLY A 134 22.99 33.84 -2.08
C GLY A 134 22.87 32.80 -0.95
N ASN A 135 22.34 31.60 -1.23
CA ASN A 135 22.35 30.51 -0.25
C ASN A 135 23.78 30.04 0.04
N ARG A 136 24.05 29.62 1.27
CA ARG A 136 25.34 29.05 1.62
C ARG A 136 25.38 27.56 1.28
N GLY A 137 26.33 27.15 0.43
CA GLY A 137 26.50 25.77 -0.04
C GLY A 137 25.86 25.52 -1.42
N PRO A 138 25.78 24.27 -1.88
CA PRO A 138 25.15 23.92 -3.15
C PRO A 138 23.68 24.33 -3.22
N THR A 139 23.16 24.53 -4.44
CA THR A 139 21.73 24.82 -4.66
C THR A 139 20.85 23.69 -4.12
N ILE A 140 21.22 22.45 -4.46
CA ILE A 140 20.57 21.22 -4.00
C ILE A 140 21.63 20.33 -3.36
N VAL A 141 21.32 19.82 -2.16
CA VAL A 141 22.15 18.82 -1.48
C VAL A 141 21.34 17.55 -1.31
N ARG A 142 21.79 16.45 -1.93
CA ARG A 142 21.25 15.11 -1.68
C ARG A 142 22.18 14.39 -0.71
N ARG A 143 21.61 13.79 0.33
CA ARG A 143 22.34 12.98 1.31
C ARG A 143 21.87 11.55 1.21
N SER A 144 22.81 10.62 1.17
CA SER A 144 22.50 9.21 1.36
C SER A 144 21.78 9.03 2.69
N GLY A 145 20.67 8.28 2.65
CA GLY A 145 19.94 7.89 3.86
C GLY A 145 20.85 7.11 4.81
N ARG A 146 20.47 7.04 6.08
CA ARG A 146 21.15 6.16 7.03
C ARG A 146 21.05 4.72 6.52
N ALA A 147 22.18 4.04 6.36
CA ALA A 147 22.16 2.62 6.01
C ALA A 147 21.43 1.85 7.12
N ALA A 148 20.46 1.01 6.74
CA ALA A 148 19.89 0.04 7.66
C ALA A 148 21.02 -0.89 8.14
N LYS A 149 21.01 -1.24 9.43
CA LYS A 149 21.97 -2.24 9.95
C LYS A 149 21.65 -3.59 9.32
N SER A 150 22.57 -4.14 8.52
CA SER A 150 22.40 -5.45 7.89
C SER A 150 22.14 -6.53 8.95
N PRO A 151 21.15 -7.41 8.75
CA PRO A 151 20.93 -8.56 9.64
C PRO A 151 22.10 -9.54 9.54
N ARG A 152 22.48 -10.13 10.68
CA ARG A 152 23.59 -11.08 10.80
C ARG A 152 23.05 -12.49 10.52
N VAL A 153 23.52 -13.14 9.46
CA VAL A 153 23.12 -14.51 9.08
C VAL A 153 23.61 -15.51 10.13
N ALA A 154 22.71 -16.36 10.64
CA ALA A 154 23.02 -17.40 11.62
C ALA A 154 22.93 -18.81 11.00
N PRO A 155 23.78 -19.78 11.42
CA PRO A 155 23.80 -21.12 10.86
C PRO A 155 22.56 -21.97 11.22
N GLY A 156 22.21 -22.89 10.32
CA GLY A 156 21.04 -23.76 10.41
C GLY A 156 21.21 -24.93 11.38
N ILE A 157 20.12 -25.30 12.06
CA ILE A 157 20.02 -26.52 12.89
C ILE A 157 18.89 -27.38 12.32
N ALA A 158 19.15 -28.68 12.20
CA ALA A 158 18.22 -29.70 11.73
C ALA A 158 17.27 -30.15 12.84
N ALA A 159 16.04 -30.52 12.48
CA ALA A 159 15.01 -30.99 13.40
C ALA A 159 15.19 -32.49 13.73
N GLY A 160 14.98 -32.86 15.00
CA GLY A 160 14.89 -34.24 15.46
C GLY A 160 13.44 -34.72 15.49
N ALA A 161 13.20 -35.95 15.04
CA ALA A 161 11.89 -36.58 15.01
C ALA A 161 11.60 -37.35 16.31
N SER A 162 10.43 -37.14 16.92
CA SER A 162 9.84 -38.05 17.92
C SER A 162 8.32 -38.10 17.74
N GLY A 163 7.73 -39.28 17.97
CA GLY A 163 6.33 -39.63 17.62
C GLY A 163 5.22 -39.00 18.46
N GLN A 164 5.30 -37.70 18.76
CA GLN A 164 4.14 -36.89 19.17
C GLN A 164 3.40 -36.39 17.93
N VAL A 165 2.14 -35.95 18.11
CA VAL A 165 1.45 -35.11 17.11
C VAL A 165 2.42 -33.99 16.74
N ARG A 166 2.84 -33.98 15.47
CA ARG A 166 3.84 -33.05 14.97
C ARG A 166 3.37 -31.62 15.25
N ASP A 167 4.17 -30.87 16.00
CA ASP A 167 3.98 -29.43 16.23
C ASP A 167 5.33 -28.73 15.99
N ASP A 168 5.46 -28.18 14.79
CA ASP A 168 6.64 -27.49 14.30
C ASP A 168 6.70 -26.02 14.74
N THR A 169 5.72 -25.53 15.53
CA THR A 169 5.60 -24.10 15.89
C THR A 169 6.89 -23.56 16.49
N GLY A 170 7.45 -24.24 17.49
CA GLY A 170 8.64 -23.78 18.20
C GLY A 170 9.86 -23.69 17.28
N TRP A 171 10.03 -24.66 16.38
CA TRP A 171 11.14 -24.70 15.43
C TRP A 171 11.02 -23.65 14.32
N LEU A 172 9.82 -23.47 13.74
CA LEU A 172 9.54 -22.44 12.74
C LEU A 172 9.67 -21.04 13.35
N GLN A 173 9.06 -20.82 14.52
CA GLN A 173 9.13 -19.53 15.19
C GLN A 173 10.56 -19.16 15.59
N ALA A 174 11.37 -20.11 16.07
CA ALA A 174 12.77 -19.86 16.38
C ALA A 174 13.63 -19.55 15.13
N ARG A 175 13.22 -19.98 13.94
CA ARG A 175 13.85 -19.53 12.68
C ARG A 175 13.46 -18.09 12.34
N LEU A 176 12.19 -17.76 12.45
CA LEU A 176 11.69 -16.40 12.22
C LEU A 176 12.27 -15.39 13.23
N ASP A 177 12.44 -15.78 14.49
CA ASP A 177 12.94 -14.90 15.55
C ASP A 177 14.46 -14.67 15.50
N ARG A 178 15.21 -15.46 14.73
CA ARG A 178 16.67 -15.28 14.58
C ARG A 178 17.04 -14.01 13.81
N GLY A 179 16.08 -13.41 13.10
CA GLY A 179 16.27 -12.22 12.27
C GLY A 179 15.63 -12.41 10.89
N GLY A 180 15.72 -11.37 10.06
CA GLY A 180 15.34 -11.44 8.64
C GLY A 180 16.21 -12.40 7.83
N GLY A 181 16.02 -12.40 6.51
CA GLY A 181 16.70 -13.30 5.58
C GLY A 181 15.83 -14.47 5.12
N THR A 182 16.45 -15.44 4.46
CA THR A 182 15.74 -16.53 3.78
C THR A 182 15.55 -17.75 4.67
N ILE A 183 14.29 -18.18 4.81
CA ILE A 183 13.86 -19.44 5.39
C ILE A 183 13.37 -20.31 4.24
N ASP A 184 14.11 -21.38 3.98
CA ASP A 184 13.69 -22.43 3.05
C ASP A 184 12.93 -23.53 3.80
N LEU A 185 11.72 -23.81 3.34
CA LEU A 185 10.83 -24.85 3.87
C LEU A 185 10.72 -25.97 2.83
N PRO A 186 11.54 -27.03 2.92
CA PRO A 186 11.47 -28.11 1.95
C PRO A 186 10.14 -28.85 2.05
N LYS A 187 9.60 -29.27 0.91
CA LYS A 187 8.47 -30.19 0.85
C LYS A 187 8.82 -31.47 1.63
N LEU A 188 7.91 -31.87 2.50
CA LEU A 188 8.06 -33.07 3.30
C LEU A 188 7.75 -34.32 2.47
N PRO A 189 8.35 -35.47 2.81
CA PRO A 189 8.04 -36.75 2.17
C PRO A 189 6.54 -37.08 2.23
N ASP A 190 6.08 -37.91 1.30
CA ASP A 190 4.73 -38.48 1.28
C ASP A 190 3.58 -37.47 1.31
N GLY A 191 3.86 -36.20 1.00
CA GLY A 191 2.87 -35.12 1.02
C GLY A 191 2.51 -34.63 2.43
N GLU A 192 3.32 -34.95 3.43
CA GLU A 192 3.13 -34.43 4.79
C GLU A 192 3.15 -32.89 4.85
N CYS A 193 2.51 -32.35 5.88
CA CYS A 193 2.48 -30.92 6.17
C CYS A 193 3.28 -30.64 7.44
N TYR A 194 3.99 -29.50 7.45
CA TYR A 194 4.40 -28.89 8.70
C TYR A 194 3.16 -28.50 9.47
N ALA A 195 3.12 -28.74 10.77
CA ALA A 195 1.96 -28.44 11.58
C ALA A 195 2.33 -27.33 12.58
N THR A 196 1.61 -26.21 12.54
CA THR A 196 1.99 -25.04 13.35
C THR A 196 0.79 -24.30 13.87
N ARG A 197 0.91 -23.76 15.08
CA ARG A 197 0.12 -22.63 15.52
C ARG A 197 0.56 -21.37 14.76
N GLY A 198 -0.19 -20.28 14.87
CA GLY A 198 0.15 -19.04 14.16
C GLY A 198 1.59 -18.56 14.42
N LEU A 199 2.27 -18.11 13.36
CA LEU A 199 3.68 -17.70 13.41
C LEU A 199 3.82 -16.20 13.24
N TRP A 200 4.61 -15.56 14.10
CA TRP A 200 4.99 -14.16 13.95
C TRP A 200 6.11 -14.01 12.93
N VAL A 201 5.86 -13.20 11.91
CA VAL A 201 6.87 -12.72 10.96
C VAL A 201 7.10 -11.24 11.28
N SER A 202 8.16 -10.95 12.04
CA SER A 202 8.36 -9.64 12.67
C SER A 202 9.66 -8.93 12.30
N HIS A 203 10.43 -9.52 11.40
CA HIS A 203 11.69 -8.96 10.94
C HIS A 203 11.57 -8.48 9.50
N ASP A 204 12.29 -7.39 9.21
CA ASP A 204 12.45 -6.91 7.84
C ASP A 204 13.15 -7.94 6.97
N ASP A 205 12.99 -7.81 5.65
CA ASP A 205 13.71 -8.60 4.64
C ASP A 205 13.58 -10.12 4.87
N THR A 206 12.44 -10.56 5.41
CA THR A 206 12.17 -11.97 5.66
C THR A 206 11.62 -12.62 4.39
N THR A 207 12.32 -13.62 3.86
CA THR A 207 11.83 -14.44 2.75
C THR A 207 11.51 -15.84 3.24
N ILE A 208 10.28 -16.29 3.07
CA ILE A 208 9.86 -17.67 3.31
C ILE A 208 9.59 -18.28 1.94
N THR A 209 10.38 -19.26 1.55
CA THR A 209 10.30 -19.91 0.25
C THR A 209 10.26 -21.42 0.40
N SER A 210 9.77 -22.09 -0.62
CA SER A 210 9.65 -23.53 -0.65
C SER A 210 9.64 -24.08 -2.08
N ASN A 211 9.76 -25.39 -2.20
CA ASN A 211 9.51 -26.17 -3.41
C ASN A 211 8.15 -26.89 -3.35
N GLY A 212 7.15 -26.29 -2.68
CA GLY A 212 5.79 -26.83 -2.57
C GLY A 212 5.50 -27.53 -1.23
N ALA A 213 6.11 -27.08 -0.13
CA ALA A 213 5.78 -27.55 1.21
C ALA A 213 4.35 -27.20 1.59
N CYS A 214 3.74 -28.11 2.34
CA CYS A 214 2.45 -27.90 2.97
C CYS A 214 2.64 -27.45 4.43
N ILE A 215 1.83 -26.50 4.87
CA ILE A 215 1.71 -26.09 6.27
C ILE A 215 0.24 -26.20 6.66
N VAL A 216 -0.06 -26.90 7.76
CA VAL A 216 -1.39 -27.00 8.35
C VAL A 216 -1.45 -26.25 9.67
N SER A 217 -2.51 -25.47 9.87
CA SER A 217 -2.71 -24.73 11.10
C SER A 217 -3.19 -25.64 12.25
N LEU A 218 -2.68 -25.37 13.45
CA LEU A 218 -3.09 -25.94 14.74
C LEU A 218 -3.86 -24.91 15.61
N GLY A 219 -4.24 -23.77 15.03
CA GLY A 219 -4.90 -22.66 15.74
C GLY A 219 -3.98 -21.51 16.12
N LEU A 220 -4.45 -20.67 17.06
CA LEU A 220 -3.77 -19.44 17.48
C LEU A 220 -2.36 -19.70 17.98
N GLY A 221 -1.44 -18.83 17.55
CA GLY A 221 -0.06 -18.76 18.03
C GLY A 221 0.10 -18.01 19.36
N PRO A 222 1.36 -17.74 19.77
CA PRO A 222 1.61 -17.01 21.00
C PRO A 222 1.13 -15.56 20.91
N VAL A 223 0.72 -15.01 22.05
CA VAL A 223 0.45 -13.58 22.24
C VAL A 223 1.78 -12.83 22.34
N ARG A 224 1.97 -11.79 21.51
CA ARG A 224 3.16 -10.92 21.58
C ARG A 224 2.83 -9.42 21.65
N LEU A 225 1.62 -9.04 21.30
CA LEU A 225 1.13 -7.67 21.40
C LEU A 225 -0.13 -7.61 22.26
N HIS A 226 -0.51 -6.40 22.65
CA HIS A 226 -1.82 -6.09 23.19
C HIS A 226 -2.42 -4.93 22.39
N SER A 227 -3.76 -4.88 22.30
CA SER A 227 -4.48 -3.75 21.72
C SER A 227 -4.32 -2.51 22.59
N VAL A 228 -4.83 -1.36 22.12
CA VAL A 228 -4.84 -0.11 22.89
C VAL A 228 -5.63 -0.29 24.21
N ASP A 229 -6.71 -1.07 24.16
CA ASP A 229 -7.57 -1.36 25.32
C ASP A 229 -7.04 -2.51 26.20
N GLY A 230 -5.87 -3.07 25.85
CA GLY A 230 -5.19 -4.09 26.63
C GLY A 230 -5.53 -5.53 26.25
N ASP A 231 -6.33 -5.76 25.21
CA ASP A 231 -6.67 -7.12 24.77
C ASP A 231 -5.45 -7.84 24.18
N PRO A 232 -5.23 -9.13 24.51
CA PRO A 232 -4.12 -9.88 23.96
C PRO A 232 -4.26 -10.08 22.45
N ILE A 233 -3.16 -9.89 21.73
CA ILE A 233 -3.07 -10.14 20.29
C ILE A 233 -2.14 -11.34 20.09
N ALA A 234 -2.77 -12.48 19.80
CA ALA A 234 -2.12 -13.70 19.32
C ALA A 234 -1.83 -13.63 17.82
N ALA A 235 -0.87 -14.43 17.34
CA ALA A 235 -0.76 -14.70 15.91
C ALA A 235 -1.98 -15.50 15.45
N SER A 236 -2.94 -14.80 14.83
CA SER A 236 -4.22 -15.35 14.36
C SER A 236 -4.19 -15.81 12.90
N ALA A 237 -3.00 -16.02 12.34
CA ALA A 237 -2.78 -16.48 10.98
C ALA A 237 -1.62 -17.49 10.94
N VAL A 238 -1.57 -18.37 9.94
CA VAL A 238 -0.40 -19.26 9.76
C VAL A 238 0.87 -18.42 9.65
N PHE A 239 0.83 -17.35 8.86
CA PHE A 239 1.82 -16.28 8.89
C PHE A 239 1.18 -14.95 9.29
N PHE A 240 1.63 -14.40 10.42
CA PHE A 240 1.18 -13.14 10.98
C PHE A 240 2.30 -12.10 10.85
N VAL A 241 2.24 -11.31 9.78
CA VAL A 241 3.25 -10.31 9.43
C VAL A 241 2.96 -9.02 10.19
N ASN A 242 3.61 -8.84 11.33
CA ASN A 242 3.44 -7.66 12.18
C ASN A 242 4.65 -7.49 13.11
N ARG A 243 4.81 -6.32 13.73
CA ARG A 243 5.78 -6.12 14.81
C ARG A 243 5.47 -7.06 15.98
N SER A 244 6.49 -7.61 16.61
CA SER A 244 6.32 -8.49 17.79
C SER A 244 6.32 -7.74 19.12
N THR A 245 6.68 -6.45 19.15
CA THR A 245 6.60 -5.60 20.34
C THR A 245 6.20 -4.16 19.96
N PRO A 246 5.57 -3.38 20.85
CA PRO A 246 5.16 -2.00 20.55
C PRO A 246 6.31 -1.05 20.21
N SER A 247 7.51 -1.33 20.74
CA SER A 247 8.72 -0.54 20.51
C SER A 247 9.41 -0.80 19.17
N ARG A 248 9.00 -1.86 18.45
CA ARG A 248 9.53 -2.19 17.13
C ARG A 248 8.61 -1.63 16.04
N PRO A 249 9.16 -1.17 14.92
CA PRO A 249 8.35 -0.85 13.75
C PRO A 249 7.76 -2.13 13.13
N ALA A 250 6.67 -1.98 12.37
CA ALA A 250 6.12 -3.05 11.54
C ALA A 250 7.17 -3.53 10.51
N PRO A 251 7.26 -4.84 10.21
CA PRO A 251 8.26 -5.37 9.29
C PRO A 251 8.04 -4.85 7.86
N VAL A 252 9.14 -4.69 7.13
CA VAL A 252 9.18 -4.24 5.73
C VAL A 252 9.92 -5.29 4.88
N GLY A 253 9.47 -5.56 3.65
CA GLY A 253 10.20 -6.41 2.72
C GLY A 253 10.00 -7.90 2.99
N VAL A 254 8.77 -8.33 3.27
CA VAL A 254 8.46 -9.72 3.58
C VAL A 254 8.00 -10.45 2.33
N THR A 255 8.63 -11.56 1.96
CA THR A 255 8.21 -12.40 0.83
C THR A 255 7.79 -13.78 1.33
N ILE A 256 6.63 -14.28 0.90
CA ILE A 256 6.17 -15.66 1.16
C ILE A 256 5.79 -16.28 -0.16
N THR A 257 6.42 -17.42 -0.53
CA THR A 257 6.20 -18.00 -1.86
C THR A 257 6.28 -19.52 -1.92
N ASN A 258 5.59 -20.10 -2.91
CA ASN A 258 5.64 -21.51 -3.29
C ASN A 258 5.20 -22.47 -2.17
N LEU A 259 4.19 -22.09 -1.40
CA LEU A 259 3.70 -22.85 -0.25
C LEU A 259 2.22 -23.20 -0.42
N ARG A 260 1.85 -24.34 0.15
CA ARG A 260 0.46 -24.70 0.41
C ARG A 260 0.13 -24.46 1.88
N ILE A 261 -0.93 -23.73 2.16
CA ILE A 261 -1.40 -23.40 3.50
C ILE A 261 -2.80 -23.98 3.68
N LEU A 262 -2.98 -24.84 4.68
CA LEU A 262 -4.26 -25.44 5.04
C LEU A 262 -4.69 -24.95 6.41
N VAL A 263 -5.86 -24.32 6.49
CA VAL A 263 -6.49 -23.95 7.76
C VAL A 263 -7.71 -24.84 8.00
N PRO A 264 -7.67 -25.80 8.93
CA PRO A 264 -8.83 -26.61 9.25
C PRO A 264 -10.02 -25.81 9.78
N ALA A 265 -11.22 -26.35 9.59
CA ALA A 265 -12.45 -25.76 10.13
C ALA A 265 -12.44 -25.64 11.65
N GLY A 266 -13.14 -24.64 12.18
CA GLY A 266 -13.28 -24.41 13.62
C GLY A 266 -12.10 -23.71 14.31
N GLN A 267 -11.03 -23.36 13.58
CA GLN A 267 -9.85 -22.71 14.18
C GLN A 267 -9.92 -21.19 14.25
N SER A 268 -10.82 -20.55 13.49
CA SER A 268 -10.94 -19.08 13.38
C SER A 268 -9.60 -18.38 13.06
N MET A 269 -8.74 -19.04 12.28
CA MET A 269 -7.44 -18.56 11.82
C MET A 269 -7.54 -17.96 10.42
N TYR A 270 -6.70 -16.99 10.09
CA TYR A 270 -6.45 -16.59 8.70
C TYR A 270 -5.37 -17.47 8.07
N GLY A 271 -5.32 -17.55 6.73
CA GLY A 271 -4.16 -18.12 6.05
C GLY A 271 -2.92 -17.25 6.30
N VAL A 272 -2.97 -16.01 5.80
CA VAL A 272 -1.93 -14.99 6.03
C VAL A 272 -2.58 -13.70 6.51
N ALA A 273 -2.02 -13.09 7.57
CA ALA A 273 -2.39 -11.75 8.01
C ALA A 273 -1.22 -10.79 7.79
N ILE A 274 -1.45 -9.71 7.05
CA ILE A 274 -0.44 -8.71 6.69
C ILE A 274 -0.77 -7.38 7.34
N TYR A 275 0.03 -7.04 8.35
CA TYR A 275 0.01 -5.75 9.03
C TYR A 275 1.36 -5.03 8.90
N GLY A 276 2.31 -5.59 8.14
CA GLY A 276 3.56 -4.95 7.75
C GLY A 276 3.44 -4.10 6.49
N HIS A 277 4.59 -3.74 5.92
CA HIS A 277 4.69 -3.07 4.62
C HIS A 277 5.56 -3.88 3.67
N GLU A 278 5.46 -3.60 2.37
CA GLU A 278 6.24 -4.26 1.31
C GLU A 278 6.18 -5.79 1.39
N ALA A 279 4.99 -6.33 1.66
CA ALA A 279 4.80 -7.77 1.71
C ALA A 279 4.39 -8.30 0.33
N THR A 280 5.05 -9.37 -0.13
CA THR A 280 4.71 -10.08 -1.36
C THR A 280 4.32 -11.51 -1.03
N LEU A 281 3.08 -11.88 -1.34
CA LEU A 281 2.63 -13.27 -1.38
C LEU A 281 2.60 -13.70 -2.84
N SER A 282 3.27 -14.80 -3.18
CA SER A 282 3.24 -15.30 -4.56
C SER A 282 3.21 -16.81 -4.69
N ARG A 283 2.41 -17.33 -5.62
CA ARG A 283 2.29 -18.78 -5.87
C ARG A 283 1.97 -19.55 -4.58
N LEU A 284 1.00 -19.03 -3.81
CA LEU A 284 0.47 -19.70 -2.63
C LEU A 284 -0.80 -20.47 -3.01
N ASP A 285 -0.99 -21.64 -2.41
CA ASP A 285 -2.27 -22.36 -2.42
C ASP A 285 -2.84 -22.32 -0.99
N ILE A 286 -3.85 -21.49 -0.74
CA ILE A 286 -4.50 -21.36 0.57
C ILE A 286 -5.87 -22.03 0.50
N GLY A 287 -6.09 -22.96 1.42
CA GLY A 287 -7.27 -23.83 1.43
C GLY A 287 -7.79 -24.16 2.82
N GLY A 288 -8.91 -24.88 2.84
CA GLY A 288 -9.55 -25.41 4.04
C GLY A 288 -10.75 -24.56 4.46
N SER A 289 -10.61 -23.85 5.58
CA SER A 289 -11.64 -23.02 6.18
C SER A 289 -11.06 -21.88 7.03
N PRO A 290 -10.10 -21.10 6.51
CA PRO A 290 -9.69 -19.91 7.21
C PRO A 290 -10.85 -18.92 7.31
N LYS A 291 -10.75 -17.98 8.24
CA LYS A 291 -11.68 -16.85 8.30
C LYS A 291 -11.60 -16.06 7.00
N ASP A 292 -10.40 -15.54 6.70
CA ASP A 292 -10.03 -15.08 5.37
C ASP A 292 -8.75 -15.80 4.92
N ASP A 293 -8.59 -16.06 3.62
CA ASP A 293 -7.34 -16.63 3.12
C ASP A 293 -6.19 -15.64 3.35
N VAL A 294 -6.42 -14.37 3.03
CA VAL A 294 -5.51 -13.25 3.29
C VAL A 294 -6.27 -12.06 3.90
N THR A 295 -5.76 -11.52 5.00
CA THR A 295 -6.25 -10.26 5.57
C THR A 295 -5.14 -9.21 5.61
N ILE A 296 -5.47 -7.96 5.28
CA ILE A 296 -4.54 -6.83 5.22
C ILE A 296 -5.12 -5.65 6.01
N SER A 297 -4.35 -5.09 6.94
CA SER A 297 -4.84 -3.96 7.75
C SER A 297 -3.69 -3.15 8.36
N GLY A 298 -4.03 -2.00 8.95
CA GLY A 298 -3.16 -1.22 9.81
C GLY A 298 -3.16 -1.65 11.29
N ARG A 299 -3.93 -2.68 11.65
CA ARG A 299 -4.16 -3.02 13.06
C ARG A 299 -2.85 -3.32 13.80
N ALA A 300 -2.67 -2.60 14.91
CA ALA A 300 -1.58 -2.78 15.86
C ALA A 300 -0.16 -2.67 15.27
N ASN A 301 0.01 -2.17 14.05
CA ASN A 301 1.32 -2.04 13.41
C ASN A 301 2.05 -0.72 13.74
N GLY A 302 1.32 0.27 14.29
CA GLY A 302 1.84 1.58 14.67
C GLY A 302 1.72 2.64 13.58
N ASN A 303 1.30 2.27 12.37
CA ASN A 303 1.18 3.12 11.19
C ASN A 303 -0.28 3.29 10.70
N SER A 304 -1.21 2.45 11.17
CA SER A 304 -2.64 2.48 10.83
C SER A 304 -2.99 2.15 9.38
N TYR A 305 -2.03 1.69 8.58
CA TYR A 305 -2.25 1.09 7.26
C TYR A 305 -1.14 0.09 6.92
N ALA A 306 -1.37 -0.78 5.94
CA ALA A 306 -0.34 -1.60 5.29
C ALA A 306 -0.02 -1.02 3.90
N GLY A 307 1.27 -0.93 3.55
CA GLY A 307 1.73 -0.23 2.35
C GLY A 307 2.48 -1.14 1.39
N ARG A 308 2.27 -1.00 0.08
CA ARG A 308 2.95 -1.79 -0.98
C ARG A 308 2.80 -3.30 -0.81
N ILE A 309 1.56 -3.78 -0.73
CA ILE A 309 1.29 -5.21 -0.60
C ILE A 309 1.01 -5.80 -1.97
N SER A 310 1.57 -6.97 -2.26
CA SER A 310 1.35 -7.69 -3.51
C SER A 310 0.89 -9.11 -3.24
N ILE A 311 -0.20 -9.52 -3.88
CA ILE A 311 -0.74 -10.89 -3.86
C ILE A 311 -0.81 -11.35 -5.32
N LEU A 312 0.10 -12.26 -5.69
CA LEU A 312 0.42 -12.57 -7.08
C LEU A 312 0.31 -14.07 -7.37
N ASP A 313 -0.40 -14.45 -8.42
CA ASP A 313 -0.44 -15.83 -8.91
C ASP A 313 -0.80 -16.87 -7.83
N CYS A 314 -1.65 -16.51 -6.86
CA CYS A 314 -2.10 -17.40 -5.79
C CYS A 314 -3.41 -18.11 -6.16
N THR A 315 -3.62 -19.28 -5.58
CA THR A 315 -4.91 -19.96 -5.52
C THR A 315 -5.46 -19.79 -4.10
N LEU A 316 -6.58 -19.09 -3.97
CA LEU A 316 -7.22 -18.79 -2.69
C LEU A 316 -8.60 -19.45 -2.70
N SER A 317 -8.81 -20.38 -1.77
CA SER A 317 -10.00 -21.21 -1.79
C SER A 317 -10.56 -21.51 -0.40
N GLY A 318 -11.88 -21.38 -0.28
CA GLY A 318 -12.59 -21.89 0.89
C GLY A 318 -12.53 -21.00 2.13
N ALA A 319 -12.17 -19.72 2.03
CA ALA A 319 -12.38 -18.80 3.15
C ALA A 319 -13.85 -18.79 3.62
N ALA A 320 -14.06 -18.56 4.92
CA ALA A 320 -15.37 -18.54 5.55
C ALA A 320 -16.02 -17.15 5.55
N ARG A 321 -15.24 -16.10 5.24
CA ARG A 321 -15.70 -14.71 5.16
C ARG A 321 -15.26 -14.02 3.89
N ASN A 322 -13.96 -13.92 3.58
CA ASN A 322 -13.47 -13.31 2.33
C ASN A 322 -12.22 -14.05 1.87
N ALA A 323 -11.94 -14.22 0.57
CA ALA A 323 -10.62 -14.73 0.21
C ALA A 323 -9.53 -13.70 0.51
N ILE A 324 -9.71 -12.46 0.04
CA ILE A 324 -8.85 -11.33 0.39
C ILE A 324 -9.71 -10.24 1.04
N SER A 325 -9.31 -9.80 2.24
CA SER A 325 -9.92 -8.66 2.93
C SER A 325 -8.87 -7.59 3.22
N ALA A 326 -9.15 -6.33 2.90
CA ALA A 326 -8.27 -5.21 3.17
C ALA A 326 -9.02 -4.01 3.76
N THR A 327 -8.57 -3.52 4.92
CA THR A 327 -9.25 -2.40 5.61
C THR A 327 -8.46 -1.09 5.57
N ALA A 328 -7.13 -1.13 5.51
CA ALA A 328 -6.33 0.10 5.44
C ALA A 328 -5.08 -0.13 4.59
N VAL A 329 -5.11 0.33 3.33
CA VAL A 329 -4.08 0.03 2.34
C VAL A 329 -3.66 1.21 1.49
N ILE A 330 -2.36 1.25 1.17
CA ILE A 330 -1.78 2.15 0.17
C ILE A 330 -0.86 1.35 -0.74
N GLY A 331 -1.15 1.32 -2.05
CA GLY A 331 -0.36 0.55 -3.00
C GLY A 331 -0.60 -0.95 -2.89
N LEU A 332 -1.85 -1.40 -3.04
CA LEU A 332 -2.21 -2.82 -3.00
C LEU A 332 -2.29 -3.38 -4.43
N ARG A 333 -1.60 -4.49 -4.70
CA ARG A 333 -1.65 -5.25 -5.96
C ARG A 333 -2.23 -6.63 -5.71
N ILE A 334 -3.32 -6.97 -6.40
CA ILE A 334 -3.93 -8.29 -6.42
C ILE A 334 -4.01 -8.72 -7.88
N GLU A 335 -3.05 -9.55 -8.31
CA GLU A 335 -2.84 -9.82 -9.73
C GLU A 335 -2.69 -11.31 -10.05
N GLY A 336 -3.34 -11.76 -11.13
CA GLY A 336 -3.18 -13.14 -11.65
C GLY A 336 -3.68 -14.25 -10.73
N ASN A 337 -4.50 -13.93 -9.72
CA ASN A 337 -4.95 -14.92 -8.74
C ASN A 337 -6.16 -15.71 -9.24
N THR A 338 -6.29 -16.94 -8.75
CA THR A 338 -7.52 -17.73 -8.81
C THR A 338 -8.20 -17.73 -7.44
N ILE A 339 -9.40 -17.17 -7.37
CA ILE A 339 -10.16 -16.97 -6.13
C ILE A 339 -11.50 -17.67 -6.25
N GLN A 340 -11.78 -18.64 -5.37
CA GLN A 340 -13.01 -19.41 -5.50
C GLN A 340 -13.56 -20.02 -4.22
N GLY A 341 -14.87 -20.27 -4.22
CA GLY A 341 -15.53 -21.05 -3.18
C GLY A 341 -15.51 -20.39 -1.80
N VAL A 342 -15.41 -19.06 -1.73
CA VAL A 342 -15.61 -18.32 -0.47
C VAL A 342 -17.03 -18.56 0.02
N ARG A 343 -17.15 -18.86 1.31
CA ARG A 343 -18.40 -19.25 1.95
C ARG A 343 -18.99 -18.10 2.74
N ASP A 344 -20.31 -18.14 2.85
CA ASP A 344 -21.06 -17.31 3.79
C ASP A 344 -21.25 -18.08 5.11
N SER A 345 -20.19 -18.15 5.93
CA SER A 345 -20.17 -18.99 7.14
C SER A 345 -19.50 -18.31 8.34
N PRO A 346 -20.28 -17.89 9.36
CA PRO A 346 -21.73 -18.05 9.49
C PRO A 346 -22.50 -17.15 8.51
N PRO A 347 -23.78 -17.47 8.19
CA PRO A 347 -24.58 -16.68 7.26
C PRO A 347 -24.60 -15.17 7.57
N GLY A 348 -24.58 -14.35 6.53
CA GLY A 348 -24.52 -12.88 6.61
C GLY A 348 -23.11 -12.28 6.54
N GLN A 349 -22.06 -13.08 6.25
CA GLN A 349 -20.75 -12.55 5.89
C GLN A 349 -20.79 -11.88 4.51
N PRO A 350 -19.88 -10.94 4.20
CA PRO A 350 -19.71 -10.45 2.83
C PRO A 350 -19.45 -11.56 1.82
N ALA A 351 -18.75 -12.62 2.22
CA ALA A 351 -18.48 -13.81 1.42
C ALA A 351 -17.82 -13.50 0.06
N ALA A 352 -17.04 -12.42 0.01
CA ALA A 352 -16.52 -11.89 -1.24
C ALA A 352 -15.22 -12.57 -1.65
N GLY A 353 -14.96 -12.61 -2.96
CA GLY A 353 -13.63 -12.96 -3.45
C GLY A 353 -12.59 -11.95 -2.95
N ILE A 354 -12.81 -10.67 -3.25
CA ILE A 354 -11.96 -9.56 -2.80
C ILE A 354 -12.85 -8.51 -2.13
N ASP A 355 -12.48 -8.11 -0.92
CA ASP A 355 -13.21 -7.14 -0.12
C ASP A 355 -12.29 -6.00 0.33
N ILE A 356 -12.55 -4.80 -0.18
CA ILE A 356 -11.86 -3.57 0.23
C ILE A 356 -12.87 -2.74 1.04
N GLU A 357 -12.74 -2.79 2.36
CA GLU A 357 -13.70 -2.24 3.32
C GLU A 357 -12.94 -1.55 4.46
N PRO A 358 -12.70 -0.23 4.36
CA PRO A 358 -12.18 0.53 5.49
C PRO A 358 -13.07 0.40 6.73
N ASP A 359 -12.47 0.11 7.90
CA ASP A 359 -13.26 -0.06 9.15
C ASP A 359 -13.79 1.30 9.64
N ASP A 360 -13.06 2.38 9.36
CA ASP A 360 -13.42 3.75 9.66
C ASP A 360 -13.05 4.67 8.50
N ARG A 361 -13.64 5.86 8.47
CA ARG A 361 -13.47 6.78 7.34
C ARG A 361 -12.04 7.32 7.18
N GLY A 362 -11.20 7.23 8.21
CA GLY A 362 -9.80 7.67 8.19
C GLY A 362 -8.84 6.65 7.60
N GLN A 363 -9.28 5.40 7.41
CA GLN A 363 -8.45 4.34 6.81
C GLN A 363 -8.43 4.48 5.28
N PRO A 364 -7.23 4.49 4.66
CA PRO A 364 -7.12 4.72 3.23
C PRO A 364 -7.42 3.48 2.39
N ALA A 365 -7.98 3.71 1.21
CA ALA A 365 -7.96 2.81 0.07
C ALA A 365 -7.31 3.55 -1.12
N LEU A 366 -5.98 3.59 -1.16
CA LEU A 366 -5.23 4.39 -2.15
C LEU A 366 -4.36 3.49 -3.02
N ASP A 367 -4.35 3.73 -4.34
CA ASP A 367 -3.50 2.98 -5.28
C ASP A 367 -3.75 1.46 -5.18
N VAL A 368 -4.99 1.04 -5.40
CA VAL A 368 -5.43 -0.36 -5.30
C VAL A 368 -5.68 -0.92 -6.69
N HIS A 369 -5.01 -2.02 -7.04
CA HIS A 369 -5.06 -2.64 -8.35
C HIS A 369 -5.50 -4.10 -8.23
N ILE A 370 -6.63 -4.42 -8.85
CA ILE A 370 -7.20 -5.75 -8.95
C ILE A 370 -7.19 -6.13 -10.43
N VAL A 371 -6.17 -6.86 -10.87
CA VAL A 371 -5.87 -7.04 -12.30
C VAL A 371 -5.74 -8.50 -12.70
N GLY A 372 -6.43 -8.92 -13.76
CA GLY A 372 -6.20 -10.23 -14.39
C GLY A 372 -6.52 -11.43 -13.49
N ASN A 373 -7.40 -11.27 -12.50
CA ASN A 373 -7.78 -12.37 -11.61
C ASN A 373 -8.95 -13.19 -12.20
N THR A 374 -9.01 -14.47 -11.84
CA THR A 374 -10.19 -15.31 -12.03
C THR A 374 -10.91 -15.46 -10.69
N ILE A 375 -12.16 -14.99 -10.61
CA ILE A 375 -12.94 -14.93 -9.37
C ILE A 375 -14.28 -15.61 -9.61
N GLN A 376 -14.50 -16.77 -8.99
CA GLN A 376 -15.67 -17.58 -9.30
C GLN A 376 -16.28 -18.32 -8.13
N ASP A 377 -17.57 -18.63 -8.27
CA ASP A 377 -18.28 -19.55 -7.37
C ASP A 377 -18.21 -19.14 -5.88
N ASN A 378 -18.04 -17.84 -5.60
CA ASN A 378 -18.08 -17.29 -4.25
C ASN A 378 -19.54 -17.04 -3.83
N ALA A 379 -19.83 -17.26 -2.56
CA ALA A 379 -21.20 -17.08 -2.06
C ALA A 379 -21.65 -15.61 -2.14
N GLY A 380 -20.75 -14.65 -1.92
CA GLY A 380 -20.98 -13.21 -2.07
C GLY A 380 -20.44 -12.65 -3.39
N PRO A 381 -20.15 -11.34 -3.47
CA PRO A 381 -19.62 -10.72 -4.69
C PRO A 381 -18.26 -11.28 -5.12
N GLY A 382 -17.94 -11.16 -6.41
CA GLY A 382 -16.58 -11.39 -6.86
C GLY A 382 -15.63 -10.35 -6.28
N ILE A 383 -15.97 -9.07 -6.47
CA ILE A 383 -15.25 -7.92 -5.90
C ILE A 383 -16.24 -7.02 -5.16
N LEU A 384 -15.90 -6.65 -3.93
CA LEU A 384 -16.62 -5.71 -3.09
C LEU A 384 -15.70 -4.54 -2.76
N LEU A 385 -16.05 -3.34 -3.25
CA LEU A 385 -15.47 -2.08 -2.79
C LEU A 385 -16.50 -1.41 -1.89
N GLU A 386 -16.34 -1.53 -0.57
CA GLU A 386 -17.20 -0.91 0.43
C GLU A 386 -16.50 0.32 1.04
N LEU A 387 -16.60 1.45 0.35
CA LEU A 387 -15.83 2.67 0.66
C LEU A 387 -16.66 3.72 1.42
N GLU A 388 -17.73 3.28 2.07
CA GLU A 388 -18.59 4.09 2.95
C GLU A 388 -18.78 3.35 4.29
N PRO A 389 -17.78 3.37 5.18
CA PRO A 389 -17.95 2.88 6.54
C PRO A 389 -19.09 3.61 7.27
N ASN A 390 -19.48 3.10 8.44
CA ASN A 390 -20.60 3.64 9.23
C ASN A 390 -20.50 5.14 9.57
N GLU A 391 -19.29 5.71 9.54
CA GLU A 391 -19.00 7.11 9.81
C GLU A 391 -19.09 8.02 8.56
N GLY A 392 -19.45 7.43 7.41
CA GLY A 392 -19.52 8.07 6.11
C GLY A 392 -18.37 7.68 5.18
N PRO A 393 -18.29 8.28 3.99
CA PRO A 393 -17.31 7.95 2.97
C PRO A 393 -15.87 8.06 3.46
N ALA A 394 -15.02 7.17 2.94
CA ALA A 394 -13.59 7.19 3.20
C ALA A 394 -12.96 8.55 2.81
N VAL A 395 -12.08 9.08 3.63
CA VAL A 395 -11.39 10.35 3.35
C VAL A 395 -10.45 10.22 2.15
N VAL A 396 -9.83 9.05 1.97
CA VAL A 396 -8.94 8.73 0.86
C VAL A 396 -9.36 7.41 0.22
N ALA A 397 -9.89 7.50 -1.00
CA ALA A 397 -10.37 6.36 -1.78
C ALA A 397 -10.23 6.66 -3.28
N THR A 398 -9.03 6.54 -3.82
CA THR A 398 -8.72 6.98 -5.19
C THR A 398 -7.57 6.19 -5.81
N THR A 399 -7.38 6.35 -7.12
CA THR A 399 -6.41 5.58 -7.91
C THR A 399 -6.71 4.09 -7.80
N LEU A 400 -7.99 3.75 -7.95
CA LEU A 400 -8.46 2.37 -7.91
C LEU A 400 -8.49 1.82 -9.33
N GLU A 401 -8.16 0.54 -9.49
CA GLU A 401 -8.18 -0.14 -10.78
C GLU A 401 -8.76 -1.55 -10.63
N ILE A 402 -9.77 -1.86 -11.45
CA ILE A 402 -10.30 -3.20 -11.66
C ILE A 402 -10.21 -3.47 -13.17
N ARG A 403 -9.21 -4.26 -13.59
CA ARG A 403 -8.91 -4.45 -15.01
C ARG A 403 -8.72 -5.92 -15.40
N GLY A 404 -9.32 -6.33 -16.52
CA GLY A 404 -9.05 -7.62 -17.15
C GLY A 404 -9.41 -8.84 -16.31
N ASN A 405 -10.28 -8.71 -15.31
CA ASN A 405 -10.68 -9.83 -14.45
C ASN A 405 -11.78 -10.67 -15.11
N THR A 406 -11.80 -11.97 -14.81
CA THR A 406 -12.91 -12.88 -15.12
C THR A 406 -13.68 -13.17 -13.84
N ILE A 407 -14.94 -12.73 -13.77
CA ILE A 407 -15.78 -12.75 -12.57
C ILE A 407 -17.09 -13.47 -12.88
N VAL A 408 -17.18 -14.75 -12.50
CA VAL A 408 -18.27 -15.62 -12.96
C VAL A 408 -18.94 -16.41 -11.84
N ARG A 409 -20.27 -16.57 -11.92
CA ARG A 409 -21.06 -17.42 -11.00
C ARG A 409 -20.89 -17.09 -9.50
N ASN A 410 -20.60 -15.84 -9.17
CA ASN A 410 -20.60 -15.36 -7.80
C ASN A 410 -22.03 -14.96 -7.39
N SER A 411 -22.31 -14.93 -6.08
CA SER A 411 -23.62 -14.48 -5.55
C SER A 411 -24.85 -15.26 -6.03
N VAL A 412 -24.68 -16.51 -6.49
CA VAL A 412 -25.79 -17.34 -7.02
C VAL A 412 -26.76 -17.79 -5.92
N LYS A 413 -26.37 -17.72 -4.66
CA LYS A 413 -27.24 -17.98 -3.51
C LYS A 413 -27.93 -16.68 -3.07
N SER A 414 -29.03 -16.82 -2.33
CA SER A 414 -29.80 -15.69 -1.80
C SER A 414 -29.12 -14.96 -0.62
N SER A 415 -28.09 -15.56 -0.03
CA SER A 415 -27.26 -14.99 1.01
C SER A 415 -25.80 -15.03 0.56
N PRO A 416 -25.01 -13.97 0.77
CA PRO A 416 -25.35 -12.71 1.46
C PRO A 416 -26.20 -11.74 0.62
N PRO A 417 -26.79 -10.69 1.22
CA PRO A 417 -27.75 -9.81 0.54
C PRO A 417 -27.13 -8.97 -0.59
N LYS A 418 -25.84 -8.62 -0.49
CA LYS A 418 -25.12 -7.93 -1.56
C LYS A 418 -24.77 -8.95 -2.65
N ARG A 419 -25.63 -9.01 -3.67
CA ARG A 419 -25.48 -9.94 -4.81
C ARG A 419 -25.02 -9.15 -6.04
N ALA A 420 -23.82 -9.42 -6.55
CA ALA A 420 -23.32 -8.87 -7.82
C ALA A 420 -22.04 -9.57 -8.27
N GLY A 421 -21.60 -9.35 -9.52
CA GLY A 421 -20.22 -9.63 -9.89
C GLY A 421 -19.25 -8.67 -9.20
N ILE A 422 -19.50 -7.35 -9.33
CA ILE A 422 -18.74 -6.27 -8.71
C ILE A 422 -19.70 -5.36 -7.94
N VAL A 423 -19.39 -5.05 -6.68
CA VAL A 423 -20.10 -4.04 -5.89
C VAL A 423 -19.21 -2.82 -5.70
N LEU A 424 -19.78 -1.64 -5.98
CA LEU A 424 -19.17 -0.33 -5.80
C LEU A 424 -20.04 0.49 -4.85
N ALA A 425 -19.68 0.52 -3.58
CA ALA A 425 -20.39 1.27 -2.56
C ALA A 425 -19.54 2.45 -2.05
N GLY A 426 -20.14 3.63 -1.99
CA GLY A 426 -19.45 4.81 -1.48
C GLY A 426 -18.34 5.34 -2.39
N GLY A 427 -17.27 5.84 -1.79
CA GLY A 427 -16.11 6.41 -2.48
C GLY A 427 -15.37 7.41 -1.62
N GLN A 428 -14.59 8.30 -2.24
CA GLN A 428 -13.90 9.33 -1.49
C GLN A 428 -14.86 10.43 -1.03
N ASP A 429 -14.69 10.91 0.19
CA ASP A 429 -15.38 12.10 0.66
C ASP A 429 -15.09 13.30 -0.28
N GLY A 430 -16.12 14.08 -0.54
CA GLY A 430 -16.10 15.13 -1.58
C GLY A 430 -16.15 14.63 -3.04
N GLY A 431 -16.20 13.33 -3.31
CA GLY A 431 -16.46 12.77 -4.65
C GLY A 431 -15.27 12.82 -5.62
N GLY A 432 -14.06 13.07 -5.12
CA GLY A 432 -12.84 13.14 -5.92
C GLY A 432 -12.15 11.80 -6.19
N GLY A 433 -12.69 10.71 -5.64
CA GLY A 433 -12.11 9.37 -5.78
C GLY A 433 -12.24 8.87 -7.21
N THR A 434 -11.23 8.16 -7.71
CA THR A 434 -11.19 7.66 -9.10
C THR A 434 -11.12 6.14 -9.14
N LEU A 435 -11.82 5.54 -10.10
CA LEU A 435 -11.79 4.11 -10.40
C LEU A 435 -11.72 3.88 -11.91
N ILE A 436 -10.72 3.14 -12.36
CA ILE A 436 -10.67 2.56 -13.70
C ILE A 436 -11.32 1.18 -13.64
N LEU A 437 -12.33 0.95 -14.48
CA LEU A 437 -13.03 -0.32 -14.60
C LEU A 437 -12.99 -0.77 -16.05
N GLU A 438 -12.03 -1.62 -16.41
CA GLU A 438 -11.72 -1.86 -17.83
C GLU A 438 -11.54 -3.33 -18.21
N GLY A 439 -12.15 -3.75 -19.33
CA GLY A 439 -11.86 -5.04 -19.95
C GLY A 439 -12.22 -6.27 -19.11
N ASN A 440 -13.12 -6.13 -18.14
CA ASN A 440 -13.53 -7.24 -17.28
C ASN A 440 -14.61 -8.09 -17.96
N VAL A 441 -14.60 -9.40 -17.72
CA VAL A 441 -15.67 -10.32 -18.09
C VAL A 441 -16.44 -10.67 -16.84
N VAL A 442 -17.66 -10.17 -16.71
CA VAL A 442 -18.51 -10.33 -15.52
C VAL A 442 -19.82 -10.97 -15.95
N ARG A 443 -20.00 -12.27 -15.68
CA ARG A 443 -21.14 -13.04 -16.22
C ARG A 443 -21.70 -14.05 -15.23
N GLU A 444 -22.95 -14.45 -15.46
CA GLU A 444 -23.60 -15.54 -14.71
C GLU A 444 -23.62 -15.34 -13.19
N ASN A 445 -23.44 -14.11 -12.70
CA ASN A 445 -23.54 -13.82 -11.28
C ASN A 445 -25.02 -13.70 -10.89
N GLY A 446 -25.35 -14.06 -9.65
CA GLY A 446 -26.74 -14.03 -9.16
C GLY A 446 -27.31 -12.62 -8.92
N GLY A 447 -26.53 -11.57 -9.11
CA GLY A 447 -26.98 -10.18 -9.10
C GLY A 447 -26.77 -9.51 -10.44
N PRO A 448 -26.76 -8.16 -10.51
CA PRO A 448 -26.24 -7.48 -11.68
C PRO A 448 -24.75 -7.73 -11.87
N GLY A 449 -24.23 -7.48 -13.08
CA GLY A 449 -22.79 -7.48 -13.33
C GLY A 449 -22.07 -6.48 -12.42
N ILE A 450 -22.58 -5.24 -12.36
CA ILE A 450 -22.10 -4.20 -11.44
C ILE A 450 -23.26 -3.66 -10.60
N LEU A 451 -23.08 -3.60 -9.29
CA LEU A 451 -24.00 -2.95 -8.34
C LEU A 451 -23.35 -1.69 -7.75
N GLY A 452 -23.86 -0.52 -8.13
CA GLY A 452 -23.53 0.75 -7.49
C GLY A 452 -24.47 1.07 -6.32
N SER A 453 -23.93 1.59 -5.22
CA SER A 453 -24.70 2.09 -4.08
C SER A 453 -24.03 3.35 -3.52
N ASN A 454 -24.77 4.45 -3.39
CA ASN A 454 -24.24 5.73 -2.88
C ASN A 454 -22.88 6.14 -3.51
N LEU A 455 -22.73 5.91 -4.82
CA LEU A 455 -21.44 6.01 -5.48
C LEU A 455 -20.87 7.44 -5.43
N LYS A 456 -19.66 7.57 -4.88
CA LYS A 456 -18.85 8.80 -4.79
C LYS A 456 -17.49 8.66 -5.50
N LEU A 457 -17.41 7.72 -6.43
CA LEU A 457 -16.28 7.52 -7.31
C LEU A 457 -16.58 8.08 -8.71
N GLN A 458 -15.56 8.68 -9.31
CA GLN A 458 -15.49 8.93 -10.74
C GLN A 458 -15.03 7.64 -11.39
N VAL A 459 -15.98 6.91 -11.99
CA VAL A 459 -15.72 5.61 -12.62
C VAL A 459 -15.52 5.79 -14.12
N GLN A 460 -14.31 5.49 -14.59
CA GLN A 460 -14.02 5.35 -16.02
C GLN A 460 -14.20 3.89 -16.41
N ALA A 461 -15.35 3.58 -17.01
CA ALA A 461 -15.68 2.22 -17.45
C ALA A 461 -15.48 2.04 -18.96
N ASN A 462 -14.72 1.03 -19.38
CA ASN A 462 -14.49 0.74 -20.81
C ASN A 462 -14.38 -0.77 -21.09
N GLY A 463 -14.96 -1.24 -22.19
CA GLY A 463 -14.74 -2.60 -22.70
C GLY A 463 -15.13 -3.76 -21.75
N ASN A 464 -16.01 -3.53 -20.77
CA ASN A 464 -16.46 -4.60 -19.87
C ASN A 464 -17.60 -5.40 -20.50
N ASP A 465 -17.52 -6.72 -20.42
CA ASP A 465 -18.59 -7.64 -20.78
C ASP A 465 -19.43 -7.97 -19.55
N LEU A 466 -20.67 -7.51 -19.52
CA LEU A 466 -21.58 -7.63 -18.37
C LEU A 466 -22.80 -8.52 -18.68
N ALA A 467 -22.73 -9.35 -19.73
CA ALA A 467 -23.87 -10.13 -20.19
C ALA A 467 -24.19 -11.32 -19.27
N GLY A 468 -25.47 -11.75 -19.26
CA GLY A 468 -25.88 -13.00 -18.61
C GLY A 468 -25.91 -12.99 -17.08
N ASN A 469 -25.86 -11.83 -16.43
CA ASN A 469 -26.05 -11.71 -14.99
C ASN A 469 -27.56 -11.62 -14.65
N GLU A 470 -28.00 -12.25 -13.55
CA GLU A 470 -29.42 -12.36 -13.15
C GLU A 470 -30.09 -10.98 -13.00
N GLY A 471 -29.36 -9.99 -12.46
CA GLY A 471 -29.82 -8.62 -12.26
C GLY A 471 -29.55 -7.67 -13.43
N GLY A 472 -29.15 -8.19 -14.60
CA GLY A 472 -28.78 -7.39 -15.77
C GLY A 472 -27.32 -6.87 -15.72
N PRO A 473 -26.91 -6.03 -16.69
CA PRO A 473 -25.51 -5.61 -16.80
C PRO A 473 -25.06 -4.74 -15.62
N SER A 474 -25.89 -3.80 -15.18
CA SER A 474 -25.57 -2.91 -14.06
C SER A 474 -26.82 -2.33 -13.39
N VAL A 475 -26.74 -2.06 -12.08
CA VAL A 475 -27.74 -1.34 -11.29
C VAL A 475 -27.05 -0.26 -10.47
N GLY A 476 -27.69 0.90 -10.28
CA GLY A 476 -27.16 1.97 -9.42
C GLY A 476 -25.98 2.77 -9.98
N LEU A 477 -25.60 2.53 -11.24
CA LEU A 477 -24.68 3.38 -12.00
C LEU A 477 -25.48 4.38 -12.83
N VAL A 478 -25.23 5.67 -12.62
CA VAL A 478 -25.79 6.73 -13.47
C VAL A 478 -24.70 7.13 -14.47
N SER A 479 -24.95 6.93 -15.76
CA SER A 479 -24.10 7.49 -16.80
C SER A 479 -24.18 9.01 -16.72
N LEU A 480 -23.13 9.67 -16.24
CA LEU A 480 -22.98 11.09 -16.48
C LEU A 480 -22.80 11.28 -18.00
N PRO A 481 -23.44 12.29 -18.61
CA PRO A 481 -23.18 12.61 -20.00
C PRO A 481 -21.67 12.80 -20.15
N ALA A 482 -21.08 12.14 -21.13
CA ALA A 482 -19.66 12.30 -21.44
C ALA A 482 -19.42 13.78 -21.76
N ILE A 483 -19.00 14.55 -20.75
CA ILE A 483 -18.43 15.86 -21.00
C ILE A 483 -17.12 15.54 -21.69
N HIS A 484 -17.11 15.65 -23.02
CA HIS A 484 -15.89 15.72 -23.80
C HIS A 484 -15.09 16.92 -23.28
N ALA A 485 -14.34 16.72 -22.20
CA ALA A 485 -13.31 17.63 -21.78
C ALA A 485 -12.36 17.71 -22.97
N GLY A 486 -12.33 18.87 -23.61
CA GLY A 486 -11.65 19.10 -24.87
C GLY A 486 -10.23 18.55 -24.82
N PHE A 487 -9.86 17.90 -25.93
CA PHE A 487 -8.50 17.58 -26.32
C PHE A 487 -7.51 18.60 -25.74
N TRP A 488 -6.73 18.17 -24.75
CA TRP A 488 -5.44 18.80 -24.49
C TRP A 488 -4.62 18.62 -25.77
N PRO A 489 -4.08 19.68 -26.38
CA PRO A 489 -3.30 19.51 -27.59
C PRO A 489 -2.05 18.71 -27.24
N ALA A 490 -1.92 17.54 -27.86
CA ALA A 490 -0.69 16.77 -27.85
C ALA A 490 0.46 17.70 -28.22
N ILE A 491 1.43 17.84 -27.32
CA ILE A 491 2.74 18.42 -27.62
C ILE A 491 3.41 17.42 -28.57
N THR A 492 3.15 17.55 -29.87
CA THR A 492 3.95 16.87 -30.88
C THR A 492 5.34 17.49 -30.84
N ARG A 493 6.31 16.75 -30.30
CA ARG A 493 7.75 16.97 -30.56
C ARG A 493 7.93 17.09 -32.07
N ARG A 494 8.22 18.30 -32.55
CA ARG A 494 8.70 18.52 -33.91
C ARG A 494 10.04 17.80 -34.05
N GLN A 495 10.06 16.66 -34.73
CA GLN A 495 11.27 16.20 -35.38
C GLN A 495 11.49 17.11 -36.59
N SER A 496 12.58 17.88 -36.58
CA SER A 496 13.03 18.58 -37.76
C SER A 496 13.47 17.57 -38.82
N PRO A 497 13.07 17.70 -40.09
CA PRO A 497 13.61 16.87 -41.16
C PRO A 497 15.08 17.21 -41.41
N PRO A 498 15.91 16.26 -41.91
CA PRO A 498 17.29 16.54 -42.25
C PRO A 498 17.36 17.50 -43.46
N SER A 499 18.20 18.54 -43.34
CA SER A 499 18.51 19.46 -44.44
C SER A 499 19.21 18.74 -45.60
N PRO A 500 18.85 19.01 -46.87
CA PRO A 500 19.58 18.53 -48.02
C PRO A 500 20.76 19.47 -48.30
N LEU A 501 22.00 19.00 -48.09
CA LEU A 501 23.19 19.65 -48.64
C LEU A 501 23.25 19.35 -50.14
N ALA A 502 23.09 20.39 -50.96
CA ALA A 502 23.42 20.36 -52.37
C ALA A 502 24.92 20.59 -52.59
N ARG A 503 25.52 19.75 -53.45
CA ARG A 503 26.87 19.90 -54.00
C ARG A 503 27.02 21.27 -54.66
N LEU A 504 28.04 22.03 -54.26
CA LEU A 504 28.57 23.13 -55.06
C LEU A 504 29.68 22.59 -55.97
N VAL A 505 29.41 22.60 -57.27
CA VAL A 505 30.39 22.48 -58.35
C VAL A 505 30.89 23.91 -58.63
N GLN A 506 32.19 24.16 -58.55
CA GLN A 506 32.81 25.38 -59.08
C GLN A 506 33.17 25.18 -60.57
N PRO A 507 32.97 26.19 -61.43
CA PRO A 507 33.53 26.23 -62.77
C PRO A 507 34.88 26.97 -62.81
N CYS A 508 35.57 26.75 -63.93
CA CYS A 508 36.98 26.98 -64.27
C CYS A 508 37.52 28.43 -64.33
N CYS A 509 38.86 28.46 -64.44
CA CYS A 509 39.75 29.38 -65.16
C CYS A 509 40.39 30.56 -64.40
N GLY A 510 41.74 30.54 -64.41
CA GLY A 510 42.65 31.56 -63.89
C GLY A 510 43.96 30.93 -63.44
#